data_AF-A0A310S9W1-F1
#
_entry.id   AF-A0A310S9W1-F1
#
_cell.length_a   1.000
_cell.length_b   1.000
_cell.length_c   1.000
_cell.angle_alpha   90.00
_cell.angle_beta   90.00
_cell.angle_gamma   90.00
#
_symmetry.space_group_name_H-M   'P 1'
#
loop_
_entity.id
_entity.type
_entity.pdbx_description
1 polymer ?
#
loop_
_entity_poly.entity_id
_entity_poly.type
_entity_poly.pdbx_seq_one_letter_code
_entity_poly.pdbx_strand_id
1 'polypeptide(L)'
;MSKAMKLYFQRFVDYNKSMNEEIAKYNIGKRHLANIMGKDVNNFTERDINDAINYLFPSGLYNIGARPMMQNPEKTIIKRKEAEFDESGRPLHFLYYTTKPNYYEILHNIMASLNDLNKMEDEKRKLNLSFSTAEKLTLSDSIWISKNKLESLTHEDLSQTEYIYFIKSISKLLVHPLSKYAESFIMKYRTMLPNIDETANIPKPDYDSEKRPFVLVERCARKNARGQVKVIGNGSGNIVINGQDITYFKDMQCREQVS
;
A
#
# COMPACT_ATOMS: atom_id res chain seq x y z
N MET A 1 31.20 21.27 -19.69
CA MET A 1 30.09 21.40 -18.72
C MET A 1 29.80 22.85 -18.34
N SER A 2 28.53 23.24 -18.39
CA SER A 2 28.04 24.52 -17.84
C SER A 2 28.32 24.62 -16.32
N LYS A 3 28.44 25.83 -15.78
CA LYS A 3 28.64 26.07 -14.33
C LYS A 3 27.50 25.46 -13.50
N ALA A 4 26.26 25.54 -13.99
CA ALA A 4 25.09 24.94 -13.35
C ALA A 4 25.21 23.41 -13.26
N MET A 5 25.71 22.79 -14.33
CA MET A 5 25.89 21.34 -14.44
C MET A 5 26.96 20.82 -13.47
N LYS A 6 28.09 21.54 -13.36
CA LYS A 6 29.14 21.21 -12.38
C LYS A 6 28.62 21.29 -10.94
N LEU A 7 27.85 22.32 -10.64
CA LEU A 7 27.28 22.53 -9.30
C LEU A 7 26.22 21.47 -8.95
N TYR A 8 25.40 21.05 -9.93
CA TYR A 8 24.49 19.93 -9.77
C TYR A 8 25.25 18.63 -9.46
N PHE A 9 26.30 18.34 -10.23
CA PHE A 9 27.12 17.14 -10.03
C PHE A 9 27.83 17.13 -8.67
N GLN A 10 28.39 18.27 -8.24
CA GLN A 10 28.98 18.41 -6.91
C GLN A 10 27.95 18.12 -5.80
N ARG A 11 26.75 18.69 -5.90
CA ARG A 11 25.67 18.41 -4.94
C ARG A 11 25.29 16.93 -4.87
N PHE A 12 25.34 16.23 -5.99
CA PHE A 12 25.10 14.79 -6.04
C PHE A 12 26.22 14.01 -5.33
N VAL A 13 27.48 14.33 -5.61
CA VAL A 13 28.64 13.72 -4.93
C VAL A 13 28.60 13.96 -3.43
N ASP A 14 28.33 15.20 -3.00
CA ASP A 14 28.21 15.57 -1.58
C ASP A 14 27.04 14.84 -0.89
N TYR A 15 25.92 14.66 -1.60
CA TYR A 15 24.78 13.89 -1.10
C TYR A 15 25.14 12.41 -0.89
N ASN A 16 25.79 11.77 -1.86
CA ASN A 16 26.20 10.36 -1.74
C ASN A 16 27.20 10.17 -0.61
N LYS A 17 28.16 11.09 -0.47
CA LYS A 17 29.11 11.07 0.64
C LYS A 17 28.38 11.17 1.99
N SER A 18 27.46 12.13 2.13
CA SER A 18 26.66 12.31 3.36
C SER A 18 25.81 11.08 3.66
N MET A 19 25.19 10.48 2.64
CA MET A 19 24.40 9.25 2.78
C MET A 19 25.24 8.09 3.32
N ASN A 20 26.42 7.88 2.74
CA ASN A 20 27.34 6.82 3.19
C ASN A 20 27.81 7.03 4.62
N GLU A 21 28.07 8.27 5.01
CA GLU A 21 28.43 8.62 6.39
C GLU A 21 27.27 8.33 7.36
N GLU A 22 26.04 8.67 7.02
CA GLU A 22 24.86 8.36 7.85
C GLU A 22 24.57 6.86 7.94
N ILE A 23 24.76 6.10 6.87
CA ILE A 23 24.64 4.63 6.89
C ILE A 23 25.70 4.03 7.82
N ALA A 24 26.93 4.53 7.77
CA ALA A 24 27.99 4.08 8.67
C ALA A 24 27.65 4.39 10.14
N LYS A 25 27.16 5.61 10.44
CA LYS A 25 26.70 6.00 11.78
C LYS A 25 25.53 5.13 12.26
N TYR A 26 24.55 4.85 11.40
CA TYR A 26 23.43 3.97 11.71
C TYR A 26 23.91 2.56 12.09
N ASN A 27 24.85 1.99 11.34
CA ASN A 27 25.39 0.66 11.62
C ASN A 27 26.17 0.61 12.94
N ILE A 28 26.96 1.65 13.24
CA ILE A 28 27.66 1.78 14.53
C ILE A 28 26.66 1.94 15.67
N GLY A 29 25.67 2.82 15.52
CA GLY A 29 24.60 3.03 16.48
C GLY A 29 23.80 1.76 16.74
N LYS A 30 23.53 0.95 15.72
CA LYS A 30 22.82 -0.33 15.83
C LYS A 30 23.58 -1.29 16.75
N ARG A 31 24.91 -1.37 16.60
CA ARG A 31 25.78 -2.19 17.47
C ARG A 31 25.76 -1.70 18.90
N HIS A 32 25.84 -0.38 19.11
CA HIS A 32 25.76 0.21 20.45
C HIS A 32 24.41 -0.03 21.12
N LEU A 33 23.31 0.12 20.38
CA LEU A 33 21.97 -0.11 20.90
C LEU A 33 21.78 -1.57 21.30
N ALA A 34 22.24 -2.52 20.48
CA ALA A 34 22.22 -3.94 20.82
C ALA A 34 23.01 -4.22 22.12
N ASN A 35 24.20 -3.62 22.27
CA ASN A 35 25.03 -3.77 23.46
C ASN A 35 24.36 -3.19 24.72
N ILE A 36 23.74 -2.00 24.62
CA ILE A 36 23.00 -1.37 25.73
C ILE A 36 21.82 -2.27 26.19
N MET A 37 21.13 -2.89 25.24
CA MET A 37 19.99 -3.77 25.51
C MET A 37 20.41 -5.21 25.87
N GLY A 38 21.71 -5.53 25.87
CA GLY A 38 22.21 -6.88 26.12
C GLY A 38 21.75 -7.92 25.09
N LYS A 39 21.44 -7.50 23.86
CA LYS A 39 21.01 -8.37 22.75
C LYS A 39 22.18 -8.65 21.81
N ASP A 40 22.11 -9.79 21.10
CA ASP A 40 23.09 -10.10 20.05
C ASP A 40 22.94 -9.14 18.86
N VAL A 41 24.08 -8.63 18.37
CA VAL A 41 24.18 -7.66 17.28
C VAL A 41 23.66 -8.24 15.97
N ASN A 42 23.91 -9.52 15.72
CA ASN A 42 23.62 -10.16 14.45
C ASN A 42 22.12 -10.42 14.27
N ASN A 43 21.42 -10.75 15.36
CA ASN A 43 19.98 -11.03 15.35
C ASN A 43 19.12 -9.81 15.71
N PHE A 44 19.68 -8.60 15.64
CA PHE A 44 18.97 -7.39 16.05
C PHE A 44 18.10 -6.84 14.91
N THR A 45 16.78 -7.02 15.02
CA THR A 45 15.80 -6.66 13.98
C THR A 45 15.30 -5.21 14.10
N GLU A 46 14.61 -4.69 13.08
CA GLU A 46 13.99 -3.35 13.13
C GLU A 46 12.93 -3.22 14.24
N ARG A 47 12.26 -4.32 14.60
CA ARG A 47 11.29 -4.31 15.71
C ARG A 47 12.00 -4.14 17.04
N ASP A 48 13.10 -4.87 17.25
CA ASP A 48 13.91 -4.75 18.46
C ASP A 48 14.49 -3.34 18.64
N ILE A 49 14.88 -2.69 17.54
CA ILE A 49 15.34 -1.30 17.53
C ILE A 49 14.22 -0.37 18.00
N ASN A 50 13.02 -0.49 17.42
CA ASN A 50 11.89 0.36 17.80
C ASN A 50 11.48 0.16 19.26
N ASP A 51 11.46 -1.08 19.74
CA ASP A 51 11.13 -1.40 21.13
C ASP A 51 12.17 -0.82 22.09
N ALA A 52 13.46 -0.95 21.76
CA ALA A 52 14.54 -0.36 22.54
C ALA A 52 14.43 1.17 22.62
N ILE A 53 14.11 1.84 21.52
CA ILE A 53 13.96 3.31 21.49
C ILE A 53 12.75 3.75 22.29
N ASN A 54 11.61 3.05 22.16
CA ASN A 54 10.42 3.36 22.94
C ASN A 54 10.66 3.21 24.44
N TYR A 55 11.52 2.26 24.83
CA TYR A 55 11.92 2.06 26.22
C TYR A 55 12.91 3.13 26.71
N LEU A 56 13.97 3.41 25.96
CA LEU A 56 15.03 4.35 26.35
C LEU A 56 14.57 5.82 26.29
N PHE A 57 13.71 6.15 25.31
CA PHE A 57 13.21 7.49 25.04
C PHE A 57 11.67 7.49 24.97
N PRO A 58 10.98 7.28 26.11
CA PRO A 58 9.53 7.20 26.12
C PRO A 58 8.92 8.55 25.71
N SER A 59 8.12 8.54 24.65
CA SER A 59 7.42 9.72 24.14
C SER A 59 5.91 9.53 24.18
N GLY A 60 5.22 10.45 24.85
CA GLY A 60 3.75 10.49 24.93
C GLY A 60 3.07 11.21 23.77
N LEU A 61 3.79 11.56 22.71
CA LEU A 61 3.22 12.31 21.58
C LEU A 61 2.22 11.45 20.81
N TYR A 62 1.02 11.99 20.53
CA TYR A 62 0.01 11.29 19.73
C TYR A 62 0.45 11.08 18.28
N ASN A 63 1.19 12.05 17.71
CA ASN A 63 1.75 11.91 16.38
C ASN A 63 2.96 10.97 16.41
N ILE A 64 2.80 9.78 15.83
CA ILE A 64 3.85 8.74 15.76
C ILE A 64 5.09 9.26 15.01
N GLY A 65 4.91 10.09 13.98
CA GLY A 65 6.01 10.66 13.19
C GLY A 65 6.87 11.68 13.93
N ALA A 66 6.38 12.21 15.06
CA ALA A 66 7.12 13.16 15.91
C ALA A 66 7.86 12.48 17.07
N ARG A 67 7.72 11.16 17.21
CA ARG A 67 8.41 10.39 18.26
C ARG A 67 9.87 10.14 17.88
N PRO A 68 10.78 9.95 18.85
CA PRO A 68 12.14 9.49 18.59
C PRO A 68 12.11 8.19 17.77
N MET A 69 12.89 8.14 16.69
CA MET A 69 13.00 6.95 15.85
C MET A 69 14.42 6.81 15.32
N MET A 70 14.86 5.57 15.12
CA MET A 70 16.12 5.23 14.47
C MET A 70 15.79 4.25 13.36
N GLN A 71 15.93 4.70 12.11
CA GLN A 71 15.65 3.91 10.92
C GLN A 71 16.83 4.00 9.96
N ASN A 72 16.92 3.05 9.03
CA ASN A 72 17.93 3.10 7.97
C ASN A 72 17.76 4.41 7.18
N PRO A 73 18.84 5.21 7.00
CA PRO A 73 18.81 6.46 6.23
C PRO A 73 18.15 6.35 4.85
N GLU A 74 18.24 5.20 4.19
CA GLU A 74 17.61 4.97 2.88
C GLU A 74 16.07 5.02 2.90
N LYS A 75 15.45 4.78 4.06
CA LYS A 75 13.99 4.82 4.25
C LYS A 75 13.51 6.21 4.69
N THR A 76 14.34 6.95 5.42
CA THR A 76 13.98 8.26 6.01
C THR A 76 14.37 9.43 5.13
N ILE A 77 15.55 9.40 4.53
CA ILE A 77 16.04 10.47 3.67
C ILE A 77 15.33 10.38 2.32
N ILE A 78 14.84 11.52 1.83
CA ILE A 78 14.18 11.60 0.54
C ILE A 78 15.18 11.16 -0.54
N LYS A 79 14.80 10.12 -1.30
CA LYS A 79 15.57 9.65 -2.45
C LYS A 79 15.63 10.75 -3.50
N ARG A 80 16.84 11.16 -3.86
CA ARG A 80 17.07 12.10 -4.95
C ARG A 80 17.31 11.32 -6.23
N LYS A 81 16.94 11.92 -7.36
CA LYS A 81 17.28 11.39 -8.68
C LYS A 81 18.80 11.31 -8.81
N GLU A 82 19.29 10.24 -9.41
CA GLU A 82 20.71 10.07 -9.71
C GLU A 82 21.17 11.10 -10.74
N ALA A 83 22.48 11.27 -10.86
CA ALA A 83 23.05 12.14 -11.89
C ALA A 83 22.67 11.62 -13.29
N GLU A 84 21.92 12.42 -14.04
CA GLU A 84 21.40 12.04 -15.37
C GLU A 84 22.43 12.19 -16.50
N PHE A 85 23.69 12.48 -16.18
CA PHE A 85 24.74 12.74 -17.15
C PHE A 85 26.11 12.25 -16.66
N ASP A 86 27.00 11.99 -17.61
CA ASP A 86 28.38 11.59 -17.34
C ASP A 86 29.30 12.78 -17.00
N GLU A 87 30.55 12.49 -16.64
CA GLU A 87 31.56 13.52 -16.34
C GLU A 87 31.86 14.44 -17.54
N SER A 88 31.59 14.00 -18.77
CA SER A 88 31.73 14.82 -19.98
C SER A 88 30.57 15.80 -20.15
N GLY A 89 29.46 15.55 -19.46
CA GLY A 89 28.20 16.27 -19.56
C GLY A 89 27.26 15.73 -20.63
N ARG A 90 27.47 14.50 -21.11
CA ARG A 90 26.56 13.79 -21.98
C ARG A 90 25.43 13.18 -21.15
N PRO A 91 24.16 13.43 -21.48
CA PRO A 91 23.05 12.78 -20.82
C PRO A 91 23.06 11.26 -20.99
N LEU A 92 22.71 10.54 -19.93
CA LEU A 92 22.59 9.08 -19.92
C LEU A 92 21.30 8.62 -20.62
N HIS A 93 20.21 9.39 -20.44
CA HIS A 93 18.91 9.07 -21.02
C HIS A 93 18.68 9.81 -22.34
N PHE A 94 18.16 9.12 -23.35
CA PHE A 94 17.93 9.71 -24.68
C PHE A 94 16.84 10.80 -24.69
N LEU A 95 15.85 10.70 -23.80
CA LEU A 95 14.82 11.73 -23.58
C LEU A 95 15.21 12.79 -22.54
N TYR A 96 16.49 12.92 -22.17
CA TYR A 96 16.88 13.88 -21.13
C TYR A 96 16.38 15.32 -21.37
N TYR A 97 16.44 15.78 -22.63
CA TYR A 97 16.03 17.14 -22.98
C TYR A 97 14.51 17.39 -22.92
N THR A 98 13.70 16.37 -22.64
CA THR A 98 12.26 16.53 -22.38
C THR A 98 11.94 16.91 -20.93
N THR A 99 12.97 17.11 -20.08
CA THR A 99 12.92 17.43 -18.63
C THR A 99 12.35 16.34 -17.72
N LYS A 100 11.48 15.48 -18.25
CA LYS A 100 10.89 14.32 -17.56
C LYS A 100 11.16 13.01 -18.31
N PRO A 101 12.43 12.59 -18.42
CA PRO A 101 12.82 11.44 -19.24
C PRO A 101 12.04 10.16 -18.88
N ASN A 102 11.86 9.86 -17.59
CA ASN A 102 11.25 8.60 -17.14
C ASN A 102 9.76 8.58 -17.47
N TYR A 103 9.05 9.69 -17.26
CA TYR A 103 7.63 9.80 -17.63
C TYR A 103 7.41 9.62 -19.14
N TYR A 104 8.19 10.29 -19.98
CA TYR A 104 8.04 10.16 -21.44
C TYR A 104 8.52 8.81 -21.97
N GLU A 105 9.48 8.17 -21.30
CA GLU A 105 9.87 6.79 -21.61
C GLU A 105 8.70 5.82 -21.37
N ILE A 106 7.94 5.98 -20.29
CA ILE A 106 6.73 5.18 -20.03
C ILE A 106 5.72 5.35 -21.17
N LEU A 107 5.46 6.59 -21.60
CA LEU A 107 4.56 6.88 -22.72
C LEU A 107 5.06 6.28 -24.04
N HIS A 108 6.36 6.36 -24.29
CA HIS A 108 7.00 5.75 -25.45
C HIS A 108 6.81 4.21 -25.44
N ASN A 109 7.03 3.58 -24.29
CA ASN A 109 6.87 2.14 -24.11
C ASN A 109 5.41 1.68 -24.24
N ILE A 110 4.44 2.50 -23.80
CA ILE A 110 3.01 2.26 -24.05
C ILE A 110 2.75 2.23 -25.55
N MET A 111 3.26 3.20 -26.30
CA MET A 111 3.05 3.28 -27.75
C MET A 111 3.77 2.15 -28.48
N ALA A 112 4.98 1.76 -28.06
CA ALA A 112 5.70 0.62 -28.60
C ALA A 112 4.88 -0.68 -28.41
N SER A 113 4.37 -0.90 -27.19
CA SER A 113 3.53 -2.05 -26.88
C SER A 113 2.25 -2.08 -27.72
N LEU A 114 1.61 -0.92 -27.93
CA LEU A 114 0.43 -0.80 -28.79
C LEU A 114 0.76 -1.16 -30.24
N ASN A 115 1.89 -0.68 -30.76
CA ASN A 115 2.33 -0.99 -32.13
C ASN A 115 2.63 -2.48 -32.31
N ASP A 116 3.22 -3.14 -31.31
CA ASP A 116 3.48 -4.57 -31.37
C ASP A 116 2.19 -5.38 -31.32
N LEU A 117 1.21 -4.97 -30.51
CA LEU A 117 -0.13 -5.54 -30.53
C LEU A 117 -0.83 -5.36 -31.89
N ASN A 118 -0.73 -4.18 -32.50
CA ASN A 118 -1.29 -3.91 -33.83
C ASN A 118 -0.65 -4.80 -34.90
N LYS A 119 0.69 -4.99 -34.86
CA LYS A 119 1.38 -5.90 -35.80
C LYS A 119 0.88 -7.34 -35.67
N MET A 120 0.75 -7.84 -34.44
CA MET A 120 0.20 -9.19 -34.19
C MET A 120 -1.25 -9.30 -34.66
N GLU A 121 -2.03 -8.24 -34.47
CA GLU A 121 -3.41 -8.17 -34.95
C GLU A 121 -3.47 -8.25 -36.48
N ASP A 122 -2.62 -7.50 -37.17
CA ASP A 122 -2.51 -7.50 -38.63
C ASP A 122 -2.05 -8.86 -39.18
N GLU A 123 -1.10 -9.52 -38.51
CA GLU A 123 -0.67 -10.88 -38.86
C GLU A 123 -1.80 -11.89 -38.73
N LYS A 124 -2.57 -11.83 -37.63
CA LYS A 124 -3.75 -12.70 -37.45
C LYS A 124 -4.83 -12.44 -38.49
N ARG A 125 -5.08 -11.17 -38.83
CA ARG A 125 -6.03 -10.80 -39.90
C ARG A 125 -5.59 -11.34 -41.25
N LYS A 126 -4.30 -11.26 -41.59
CA LYS A 126 -3.76 -11.85 -42.84
C LYS A 126 -3.99 -13.35 -42.92
N LEU A 127 -3.92 -14.04 -41.78
CA LEU A 127 -4.19 -15.47 -41.66
C LEU A 127 -5.69 -15.82 -41.56
N ASN A 128 -6.59 -14.83 -41.60
CA ASN A 128 -8.03 -14.97 -41.38
C ASN A 128 -8.41 -15.67 -40.06
N LEU A 129 -7.57 -15.52 -39.03
CA LEU A 129 -7.85 -16.06 -37.69
C LEU A 129 -8.79 -15.12 -36.95
N SER A 130 -9.80 -15.68 -36.27
CA SER A 130 -10.70 -14.91 -35.42
C SER A 130 -10.03 -14.58 -34.08
N PHE A 131 -10.41 -13.43 -33.51
CA PHE A 131 -9.97 -13.04 -32.17
C PHE A 131 -10.80 -13.77 -31.12
N SER A 132 -10.14 -14.51 -30.23
CA SER A 132 -10.81 -15.17 -29.11
C SER A 132 -10.97 -14.22 -27.94
N THR A 133 -12.11 -14.30 -27.25
CA THR A 133 -12.41 -13.52 -26.04
C THR A 133 -11.40 -13.76 -24.91
N ALA A 134 -10.72 -14.91 -24.92
CA ALA A 134 -9.69 -15.27 -23.94
C ALA A 134 -8.36 -14.50 -24.09
N GLU A 135 -8.18 -13.80 -25.22
CA GLU A 135 -6.99 -12.98 -25.52
C GLU A 135 -7.13 -11.53 -25.05
N LYS A 136 -8.32 -11.17 -24.55
CA LYS A 136 -8.60 -9.89 -23.93
C LYS A 136 -8.44 -9.99 -22.41
N LEU A 137 -7.75 -9.01 -21.84
CA LEU A 137 -7.48 -8.93 -20.41
C LEU A 137 -8.69 -8.33 -19.66
N THR A 138 -9.12 -9.01 -18.59
CA THR A 138 -10.17 -8.53 -17.67
C THR A 138 -9.52 -8.17 -16.33
N LEU A 139 -9.75 -6.96 -15.83
CA LEU A 139 -9.06 -6.41 -14.65
C LEU A 139 -10.03 -5.95 -13.56
N SER A 140 -10.80 -6.88 -12.99
CA SER A 140 -11.77 -6.60 -11.93
C SER A 140 -11.13 -6.37 -10.55
N ASP A 141 -10.01 -7.05 -10.26
CA ASP A 141 -9.45 -7.11 -8.91
C ASP A 141 -8.30 -6.10 -8.67
N SER A 142 -8.04 -5.22 -9.63
CA SER A 142 -6.93 -4.28 -9.58
C SER A 142 -7.35 -2.87 -9.96
N ILE A 143 -6.71 -1.89 -9.33
CA ILE A 143 -6.88 -0.47 -9.66
C ILE A 143 -5.58 0.11 -10.24
N TRP A 144 -5.71 1.19 -11.00
CA TRP A 144 -4.55 1.95 -11.45
C TRP A 144 -3.79 2.55 -10.26
N ILE A 145 -2.47 2.60 -10.37
CA ILE A 145 -1.63 3.30 -9.39
C ILE A 145 -2.05 4.76 -9.23
N SER A 146 -1.98 5.27 -8.01
CA SER A 146 -2.25 6.69 -7.73
C SER A 146 -1.15 7.58 -8.33
N LYS A 147 -1.47 8.87 -8.50
CA LYS A 147 -0.52 9.89 -8.96
C LYS A 147 0.77 9.89 -8.13
N ASN A 148 0.65 9.94 -6.80
CA ASN A 148 1.80 9.95 -5.89
C ASN A 148 2.66 8.70 -6.05
N LYS A 149 2.02 7.54 -6.32
CA LYS A 149 2.75 6.30 -6.57
C LYS A 149 3.51 6.36 -7.89
N LEU A 150 2.91 6.92 -8.95
CA LEU A 150 3.59 7.13 -10.22
C LEU A 150 4.79 8.09 -10.08
N GLU A 151 4.64 9.21 -9.36
CA GLU A 151 5.74 10.16 -9.07
C GLU A 151 6.86 9.48 -8.28
N SER A 152 6.51 8.61 -7.32
CA SER A 152 7.50 7.84 -6.57
C SER A 152 8.26 6.81 -7.41
N LEU A 153 7.65 6.31 -8.50
CA LEU A 153 8.28 5.37 -9.43
C LEU A 153 9.19 6.09 -10.42
N THR A 154 8.78 7.25 -10.94
CA THR A 154 9.55 8.02 -11.91
C THR A 154 10.59 8.92 -11.28
N HIS A 155 10.48 9.21 -9.98
CA HIS A 155 11.24 10.25 -9.28
C HIS A 155 11.12 11.63 -9.96
N GLU A 156 9.93 11.92 -10.48
CA GLU A 156 9.60 13.14 -11.23
C GLU A 156 8.25 13.68 -10.77
N ASP A 157 8.16 15.00 -10.64
CA ASP A 157 6.90 15.67 -10.29
C ASP A 157 5.95 15.68 -11.48
N LEU A 158 4.70 15.25 -11.26
CA LEU A 158 3.68 15.20 -12.29
C LEU A 158 2.59 16.21 -12.00
N SER A 159 2.04 16.79 -13.06
CA SER A 159 0.82 17.57 -13.01
C SER A 159 -0.40 16.63 -13.08
N GLN A 160 -1.57 17.14 -12.68
CA GLN A 160 -2.79 16.35 -12.76
C GLN A 160 -3.17 16.01 -14.21
N THR A 161 -2.88 16.91 -15.15
CA THR A 161 -3.16 16.71 -16.58
C THR A 161 -2.27 15.63 -17.19
N GLU A 162 -0.98 15.59 -16.84
CA GLU A 162 -0.05 14.52 -17.22
C GLU A 162 -0.51 13.17 -16.69
N TYR A 163 -0.92 13.09 -15.42
CA TYR A 163 -1.45 11.84 -14.86
C TYR A 163 -2.70 11.36 -15.62
N ILE A 164 -3.64 12.26 -15.92
CA ILE A 164 -4.83 11.93 -16.72
C ILE A 164 -4.42 11.45 -18.12
N TYR A 165 -3.42 12.08 -18.74
CA TYR A 165 -2.90 11.68 -20.05
C TYR A 165 -2.28 10.28 -20.02
N PHE A 166 -1.50 9.97 -18.99
CA PHE A 166 -0.95 8.63 -18.76
C PHE A 166 -2.07 7.59 -18.65
N ILE A 167 -3.08 7.81 -17.80
CA ILE A 167 -4.20 6.88 -17.62
C ILE A 167 -4.97 6.68 -18.93
N LYS A 168 -5.22 7.74 -19.69
CA LYS A 168 -5.84 7.68 -21.02
C LYS A 168 -5.00 6.90 -22.03
N SER A 169 -3.68 6.96 -21.92
CA SER A 169 -2.76 6.28 -22.84
C SER A 169 -2.69 4.79 -22.55
N ILE A 170 -2.52 4.41 -21.29
CA ILE A 170 -2.46 3.00 -20.88
C ILE A 170 -3.81 2.29 -20.99
N SER A 171 -4.93 3.00 -20.83
CA SER A 171 -6.26 2.42 -21.03
C SER A 171 -6.52 1.99 -22.47
N LYS A 172 -5.87 2.61 -23.47
CA LYS A 172 -5.94 2.18 -24.87
C LYS A 172 -5.42 0.76 -25.06
N LEU A 173 -4.39 0.35 -24.31
CA LEU A 173 -3.87 -1.02 -24.35
C LEU A 173 -4.93 -2.04 -23.90
N LEU A 174 -5.81 -1.69 -22.95
CA LEU A 174 -6.86 -2.59 -22.47
C LEU A 174 -8.03 -2.74 -23.44
N VAL A 175 -8.32 -1.68 -24.20
CA VAL A 175 -9.37 -1.72 -25.23
C VAL A 175 -8.97 -2.68 -26.36
N HIS A 176 -7.67 -2.85 -26.60
CA HIS A 176 -7.15 -3.71 -27.66
C HIS A 176 -7.61 -5.19 -27.50
N PRO A 177 -8.02 -5.87 -28.58
CA PRO A 177 -8.49 -7.26 -28.53
C PRO A 177 -7.45 -8.25 -27.97
N LEU A 178 -6.17 -8.01 -28.28
CA LEU A 178 -5.02 -8.82 -27.84
C LEU A 178 -4.35 -8.29 -26.56
N SER A 179 -5.07 -7.57 -25.72
CA SER A 179 -4.51 -6.90 -24.53
C SER A 179 -3.80 -7.83 -23.54
N LYS A 180 -4.12 -9.13 -23.53
CA LYS A 180 -3.47 -10.13 -22.68
C LYS A 180 -1.97 -10.29 -22.95
N TYR A 181 -1.52 -10.09 -24.20
CA TYR A 181 -0.09 -10.17 -24.52
C TYR A 181 0.72 -9.04 -23.87
N ALA A 182 0.07 -7.92 -23.51
CA ALA A 182 0.67 -6.80 -22.80
C ALA A 182 0.40 -6.81 -21.28
N GLU A 183 -0.13 -7.91 -20.73
CA GLU A 183 -0.52 -8.03 -19.32
C GLU A 183 0.64 -7.73 -18.37
N SER A 184 1.82 -8.30 -18.63
CA SER A 184 3.02 -8.10 -17.80
C SER A 184 3.44 -6.63 -17.71
N PHE A 185 3.22 -5.84 -18.77
CA PHE A 185 3.49 -4.41 -18.79
C PHE A 185 2.41 -3.63 -18.03
N ILE A 186 1.14 -3.95 -18.26
CA ILE A 186 0.00 -3.26 -17.62
C ILE A 186 0.03 -3.46 -16.10
N MET A 187 0.34 -4.68 -15.64
CA MET A 187 0.34 -5.02 -14.22
C MET A 187 1.41 -4.27 -13.41
N LYS A 188 2.48 -3.76 -14.04
CA LYS A 188 3.48 -2.89 -13.38
C LYS A 188 2.86 -1.58 -12.86
N TYR A 189 1.79 -1.12 -13.49
CA TYR A 189 1.10 0.13 -13.14
C TYR A 189 -0.26 -0.12 -12.47
N ARG A 190 -0.47 -1.33 -11.95
CA ARG A 190 -1.67 -1.74 -11.21
C ARG A 190 -1.32 -2.09 -9.77
N THR A 191 -2.26 -1.83 -8.87
CA THR A 191 -2.22 -2.29 -7.48
C THR A 191 -3.42 -3.20 -7.25
N MET A 192 -3.16 -4.39 -6.70
CA MET A 192 -4.23 -5.31 -6.32
C MET A 192 -5.06 -4.68 -5.20
N LEU A 193 -6.38 -4.82 -5.32
CA LEU A 193 -7.28 -4.45 -4.24
C LEU A 193 -7.14 -5.50 -3.12
N PRO A 194 -7.03 -5.07 -1.85
CA PRO A 194 -7.17 -6.02 -0.76
C PRO A 194 -8.60 -6.55 -0.78
N ASN A 195 -8.77 -7.86 -0.88
CA ASN A 195 -10.05 -8.50 -0.62
C ASN A 195 -10.36 -8.32 0.87
N ILE A 196 -11.25 -7.38 1.19
CA ILE A 196 -11.84 -7.30 2.51
C ILE A 196 -12.96 -8.33 2.50
N ASP A 197 -12.61 -9.57 2.80
CA ASP A 197 -13.64 -10.54 3.14
C ASP A 197 -14.24 -10.07 4.46
N GLU A 198 -15.49 -9.58 4.42
CA GLU A 198 -16.32 -9.42 5.60
C GLU A 198 -16.70 -10.81 6.11
N THR A 199 -15.70 -11.59 6.55
CA THR A 199 -15.96 -12.77 7.36
C THR A 199 -16.53 -12.24 8.66
N ALA A 200 -17.86 -12.25 8.78
CA ALA A 200 -18.51 -12.11 10.06
C ALA A 200 -17.86 -13.15 10.98
N ASN A 201 -17.14 -12.70 12.01
CA ASN A 201 -16.60 -13.57 13.04
C ASN A 201 -17.79 -14.10 13.83
N ILE A 202 -18.41 -15.18 13.33
CA ILE A 202 -19.53 -15.83 14.00
C ILE A 202 -18.95 -16.50 15.25
N PRO A 203 -19.37 -16.08 16.46
CA PRO A 203 -18.87 -16.69 17.69
C PRO A 203 -19.30 -18.17 17.73
N LYS A 204 -18.39 -19.04 18.18
CA LYS A 204 -18.71 -20.45 18.38
C LYS A 204 -19.68 -20.59 19.57
N PRO A 205 -20.76 -21.38 19.46
CA PRO A 205 -21.65 -21.63 20.60
C PRO A 205 -20.96 -22.46 21.68
N ASP A 206 -21.13 -22.05 22.94
CA ASP A 206 -20.80 -22.82 24.13
C ASP A 206 -22.00 -23.67 24.57
N TYR A 207 -21.80 -24.59 25.52
CA TYR A 207 -22.86 -25.46 26.03
C TYR A 207 -23.00 -25.31 27.54
N ASP A 208 -24.25 -25.19 28.02
CA ASP A 208 -24.55 -25.14 29.44
C ASP A 208 -24.54 -26.55 30.08
N SER A 209 -24.70 -26.63 31.41
CA SER A 209 -24.75 -27.88 32.19
C SER A 209 -25.83 -28.86 31.71
N GLU A 210 -26.88 -28.34 31.07
CA GLU A 210 -27.99 -29.11 30.47
C GLU A 210 -27.77 -29.41 28.97
N LYS A 211 -26.55 -29.23 28.45
CA LYS A 211 -26.18 -29.38 27.03
C LYS A 211 -26.95 -28.46 26.07
N ARG A 212 -27.48 -27.34 26.55
CA ARG A 212 -28.12 -26.33 25.69
C ARG A 212 -27.06 -25.42 25.07
N PRO A 213 -27.05 -25.23 23.74
CA PRO A 213 -26.10 -24.32 23.11
C PRO A 213 -26.45 -22.88 23.49
N PHE A 214 -25.45 -22.05 23.76
CA PHE A 214 -25.63 -20.62 23.97
C PHE A 214 -24.45 -19.84 23.40
N VAL A 215 -24.69 -18.58 23.07
CA VAL A 215 -23.65 -17.63 22.68
C VAL A 215 -23.67 -16.49 23.68
N LEU A 216 -22.53 -16.26 24.33
CA LEU A 216 -22.33 -15.08 25.16
C LEU A 216 -21.65 -14.00 24.31
N VAL A 217 -22.37 -12.93 24.01
CA VAL A 217 -21.80 -11.75 23.36
C VAL A 217 -21.46 -10.73 24.44
N GLU A 218 -20.17 -10.62 24.72
CA GLU A 218 -19.65 -9.63 25.64
C GLU A 218 -19.42 -8.29 24.92
N ARG A 219 -19.65 -7.18 25.65
CA ARG A 219 -19.36 -5.81 25.19
C ARG A 219 -20.28 -5.27 24.08
N CYS A 220 -21.58 -5.52 24.19
CA CYS A 220 -22.57 -4.78 23.41
C CYS A 220 -22.59 -3.31 23.86
N ALA A 221 -22.36 -2.39 22.93
CA ALA A 221 -22.18 -0.98 23.21
C ALA A 221 -23.13 -0.12 22.36
N ARG A 222 -23.96 0.71 23.00
CA ARG A 222 -24.73 1.76 22.32
C ARG A 222 -24.61 3.07 23.09
N LYS A 223 -24.02 4.09 22.47
CA LYS A 223 -23.65 5.34 23.16
C LYS A 223 -22.83 5.00 24.43
N ASN A 224 -23.32 5.39 25.61
CA ASN A 224 -22.69 5.12 26.91
C ASN A 224 -23.22 3.84 27.57
N ALA A 225 -24.28 3.22 27.04
CA ALA A 225 -24.79 1.97 27.56
C ALA A 225 -23.86 0.81 27.19
N ARG A 226 -23.64 -0.07 28.15
CA ARG A 226 -22.84 -1.29 28.00
C ARG A 226 -23.68 -2.47 28.50
N GLY A 227 -23.71 -3.54 27.73
CA GLY A 227 -24.48 -4.74 28.03
C GLY A 227 -23.73 -6.00 27.65
N GLN A 228 -24.14 -7.10 28.27
CA GLN A 228 -23.76 -8.46 27.92
C GLN A 228 -25.04 -9.22 27.62
N VAL A 229 -25.05 -9.99 26.53
CA VAL A 229 -26.23 -10.74 26.10
C VAL A 229 -25.86 -12.21 25.96
N LYS A 230 -26.55 -13.06 26.73
CA LYS A 230 -26.49 -14.52 26.57
C LYS A 230 -27.69 -14.95 25.73
N VAL A 231 -27.45 -15.38 24.50
CA VAL A 231 -28.48 -15.94 23.61
C VAL A 231 -28.45 -17.45 23.76
N ILE A 232 -29.54 -18.04 24.22
CA ILE A 232 -29.65 -19.49 24.43
C ILE A 232 -30.42 -20.10 23.25
N GLY A 233 -29.90 -21.18 22.67
CA GLY A 233 -30.58 -21.96 21.65
C GLY A 233 -31.73 -22.77 22.22
N ASN A 234 -32.78 -22.98 21.42
CA ASN A 234 -34.01 -23.69 21.80
C ASN A 234 -34.77 -23.05 22.97
N GLY A 235 -34.90 -21.71 22.98
CA GLY A 235 -35.65 -20.96 23.98
C GLY A 235 -37.14 -20.76 23.64
N SER A 236 -37.95 -20.40 24.65
CA SER A 236 -39.38 -20.09 24.53
C SER A 236 -39.68 -18.61 24.20
N GLY A 237 -38.66 -17.81 23.86
CA GLY A 237 -38.78 -16.36 23.65
C GLY A 237 -38.75 -15.53 24.93
N ASN A 238 -38.34 -16.09 26.08
CA ASN A 238 -38.23 -15.35 27.33
C ASN A 238 -37.01 -14.42 27.32
N ILE A 239 -37.23 -13.13 27.61
CA ILE A 239 -36.18 -12.11 27.63
C ILE A 239 -36.06 -11.55 29.05
N VAL A 240 -34.86 -11.67 29.63
CA VAL A 240 -34.58 -11.18 30.98
C VAL A 240 -33.49 -10.12 30.92
N ILE A 241 -33.80 -8.92 31.40
CA ILE A 241 -32.92 -7.74 31.43
C ILE A 241 -32.63 -7.40 32.89
N ASN A 242 -31.38 -7.58 33.34
CA ASN A 242 -30.94 -7.30 34.73
C ASN A 242 -31.82 -7.98 35.80
N GLY A 243 -32.34 -9.19 35.51
CA GLY A 243 -33.24 -9.92 36.41
C GLY A 243 -34.70 -9.50 36.36
N GLN A 244 -35.06 -8.51 35.53
CA GLN A 244 -36.44 -8.11 35.25
C GLN A 244 -36.88 -8.59 33.86
N ASP A 245 -38.18 -8.71 33.65
CA ASP A 245 -38.76 -9.04 32.34
C ASP A 245 -38.62 -7.86 31.35
N ILE A 246 -39.08 -8.01 30.11
CA ILE A 246 -39.06 -6.99 29.05
C ILE A 246 -39.70 -5.65 29.47
N THR A 247 -40.51 -5.67 30.52
CA THR A 247 -41.10 -4.49 31.17
C THR A 247 -40.08 -3.51 31.75
N TYR A 248 -38.81 -3.91 31.89
CA TYR A 248 -37.69 -3.03 32.21
C TYR A 248 -37.67 -1.77 31.32
N PHE A 249 -37.95 -1.94 30.03
CA PHE A 249 -38.16 -0.80 29.12
C PHE A 249 -39.60 -0.30 29.23
N LYS A 250 -39.78 0.93 29.70
CA LYS A 250 -41.12 1.56 29.79
C LYS A 250 -41.66 1.97 28.42
N ASP A 251 -40.78 2.42 27.54
CA ASP A 251 -41.15 2.90 26.21
C ASP A 251 -41.31 1.75 25.20
N MET A 252 -42.36 1.82 24.38
CA MET A 252 -42.66 0.81 23.37
C MET A 252 -41.56 0.67 22.30
N GLN A 253 -40.99 1.79 21.86
CA GLN A 253 -39.89 1.81 20.87
C GLN A 253 -38.67 1.01 21.31
N CYS A 254 -38.38 0.97 22.61
CA CYS A 254 -37.26 0.20 23.15
C CYS A 254 -37.55 -1.31 23.14
N ARG A 255 -38.82 -1.71 23.27
CA ARG A 255 -39.24 -3.11 23.22
C ARG A 255 -39.21 -3.65 21.79
N GLU A 256 -39.59 -2.83 20.80
CA GLU A 256 -39.52 -3.19 19.37
C GLU A 256 -38.10 -3.46 18.87
N GLN A 257 -37.08 -2.86 19.48
CA GLN A 257 -35.69 -3.11 19.11
C GLN A 257 -35.14 -4.42 19.65
N VAL A 258 -35.84 -5.04 20.59
CA VAL A 258 -35.43 -6.26 21.30
C VAL A 258 -36.29 -7.45 20.88
N SER A 259 -37.53 -7.21 20.45
CA SER A 259 -38.44 -8.18 19.86
C SER A 259 -38.10 -8.49 18.40
#